data_AF-A0A963HPA7-F1
#
_entry.id   AF-A0A963HPA7-F1
#
_cell.length_a   1.000
_cell.length_b   1.000
_cell.length_c   1.000
_cell.angle_alpha   90.00
_cell.angle_beta   90.00
_cell.angle_gamma   90.00
#
_symmetry.space_group_name_H-M   'P 1'
#
loop_
_entity.id
_entity.type
_entity.pdbx_description
1 polymer ?
#
loop_
_entity_poly.entity_id
_entity_poly.type
_entity_poly.pdbx_seq_one_letter_code
_entity_poly.pdbx_strand_id
1 'polypeptide(L)'
;MKFTTLLLLALIPGISDAENFLINSNKLFNFAEAAYPNYFDPAGVETTTLDEYLVRYYPSTDTYIGTKDGGVYVYGNVFGGLLKAGVITDFIELEADSDELLAQLFANVQSNVQVYGTGAVISILSDDLNGSRHQRFIIELKSKQTLLIAHNIDLASRIDTLALNDQIEFFGEYEWNDKGGVIHWTHHDPEAIHVNGWLFHNNLIYQ
;
A
#
# COMPACT_ATOMS: atom_id res chain seq x y z
N MET A 1 24.29 48.65 17.42
CA MET A 1 23.59 47.36 17.53
C MET A 1 22.85 47.09 16.23
N LYS A 2 23.35 46.17 15.41
CA LYS A 2 22.62 45.63 14.25
C LYS A 2 22.54 44.12 14.48
N PHE A 3 21.34 43.60 14.71
CA PHE A 3 21.09 42.17 14.81
C PHE A 3 20.96 41.63 13.39
N THR A 4 21.96 40.89 12.95
CA THR A 4 21.92 40.12 11.71
C THR A 4 21.19 38.81 12.03
N THR A 5 19.94 38.70 11.59
CA THR A 5 19.20 37.44 11.68
C THR A 5 19.82 36.45 10.69
N LEU A 6 20.48 35.43 11.22
CA LEU A 6 21.00 34.31 10.45
C LEU A 6 19.81 33.41 10.12
N LEU A 7 19.35 33.44 8.86
CA LEU A 7 18.35 32.51 8.35
C LEU A 7 19.03 31.15 8.17
N LEU A 8 18.86 30.27 9.14
CA LEU A 8 19.27 28.88 9.01
C LEU A 8 18.28 28.22 8.03
N LEU A 9 18.69 28.06 6.76
CA LEU A 9 18.02 27.11 5.88
C LEU A 9 18.26 25.73 6.49
N ALA A 10 17.28 25.22 7.24
CA ALA A 10 17.20 23.79 7.47
C ALA A 10 17.05 23.14 6.09
N LEU A 11 18.05 22.35 5.70
CA LEU A 11 17.88 21.37 4.64
C LEU A 11 16.69 20.51 5.06
N ILE A 12 15.55 20.70 4.39
CA ILE A 12 14.44 19.77 4.43
C ILE A 12 15.04 18.45 3.92
N PRO A 13 15.10 17.39 4.73
CA PRO A 13 15.46 16.07 4.23
C PRO A 13 14.55 15.79 3.03
N GLY A 14 15.15 15.32 1.92
CA GLY A 14 14.43 15.01 0.70
C GLY A 14 13.14 14.27 1.00
N ILE A 15 12.10 14.63 0.25
CA ILE A 15 10.77 14.01 0.25
C ILE A 15 10.95 12.53 0.56
N SER A 16 10.55 12.12 1.77
CA SER A 16 10.38 10.71 2.09
C SER A 16 9.38 10.22 1.05
N ASP A 17 9.87 9.43 0.11
CA ASP A 17 9.03 8.74 -0.87
C ASP A 17 7.85 8.14 -0.10
N ALA A 18 6.63 8.41 -0.57
CA ALA A 18 5.42 7.99 0.10
C ALA A 18 5.40 6.47 0.15
N GLU A 19 5.82 5.89 1.28
CA GLU A 19 6.10 4.45 1.34
C GLU A 19 4.83 3.62 1.11
N ASN A 20 3.65 4.17 1.40
CA ASN A 20 2.38 3.50 1.12
C ASN A 20 1.78 3.94 -0.24
N PHE A 21 2.34 3.49 -1.36
CA PHE A 21 1.89 3.90 -2.69
C PHE A 21 0.48 3.41 -3.02
N LEU A 22 0.19 2.14 -2.78
CA LEU A 22 -1.10 1.56 -3.11
C LEU A 22 -2.20 2.04 -2.17
N ILE A 23 -1.94 2.18 -0.86
CA ILE A 23 -2.95 2.72 0.07
C ILE A 23 -3.35 4.16 -0.33
N ASN A 24 -2.38 4.99 -0.69
CA ASN A 24 -2.62 6.40 -1.04
C ASN A 24 -3.30 6.53 -2.39
N SER A 25 -2.95 5.66 -3.34
CA SER A 25 -3.63 5.58 -4.64
C SER A 25 -5.08 5.15 -4.46
N ASN A 26 -5.36 4.14 -3.64
CA ASN A 26 -6.73 3.73 -3.30
C ASN A 26 -7.52 4.85 -2.63
N LYS A 27 -6.92 5.57 -1.67
CA LYS A 27 -7.56 6.72 -1.01
C LYS A 27 -7.89 7.83 -2.01
N LEU A 28 -6.97 8.13 -2.92
CA LEU A 28 -7.20 9.13 -3.97
C LEU A 28 -8.33 8.70 -4.92
N PHE A 29 -8.33 7.44 -5.36
CA PHE A 29 -9.34 6.95 -6.30
C PHE A 29 -10.73 6.91 -5.66
N ASN A 30 -10.83 6.50 -4.40
CA ASN A 30 -12.07 6.58 -3.62
C ASN A 30 -12.55 8.04 -3.47
N PHE A 31 -11.64 8.98 -3.21
CA PHE A 31 -11.97 10.41 -3.20
C PHE A 31 -12.50 10.86 -4.57
N ALA A 32 -11.86 10.45 -5.67
CA ALA A 32 -12.26 10.82 -7.02
C ALA A 32 -13.66 10.30 -7.37
N GLU A 33 -13.96 9.04 -7.06
CA GLU A 33 -15.29 8.42 -7.22
C GLU A 33 -16.37 9.19 -6.46
N ALA A 34 -16.09 9.59 -5.22
CA ALA A 34 -17.04 10.32 -4.39
C ALA A 34 -17.24 11.78 -4.83
N ALA A 35 -16.16 12.47 -5.20
CA ALA A 35 -16.18 13.90 -5.53
C ALA A 35 -16.60 14.16 -6.98
N TYR A 36 -16.32 13.23 -7.89
CA TYR A 36 -16.47 13.40 -9.33
C TYR A 36 -17.15 12.19 -10.01
N PRO A 37 -18.33 11.74 -9.55
CA PRO A 37 -18.98 10.52 -10.05
C PRO A 37 -19.35 10.59 -11.54
N ASN A 38 -19.56 11.79 -12.11
CA ASN A 38 -19.81 11.95 -13.54
C ASN A 38 -18.60 11.56 -14.42
N TYR A 39 -17.42 11.45 -13.83
CA TYR A 39 -16.19 11.06 -14.52
C TYR A 39 -15.67 9.69 -14.08
N PHE A 40 -16.06 9.21 -12.90
CA PHE A 40 -15.52 7.98 -12.29
C PHE A 40 -16.67 7.13 -11.75
N ASP A 41 -17.38 6.46 -12.67
CA ASP A 41 -18.51 5.57 -12.37
C ASP A 41 -18.34 4.19 -13.05
N PRO A 42 -18.61 3.08 -12.34
CA PRO A 42 -19.12 3.00 -10.96
C PRO A 42 -18.04 3.23 -9.89
N ALA A 43 -18.46 3.56 -8.67
CA ALA A 43 -17.57 3.58 -7.51
C ALA A 43 -17.23 2.15 -7.03
N GLY A 44 -16.12 2.01 -6.29
CA GLY A 44 -15.69 0.73 -5.72
C GLY A 44 -15.02 -0.20 -6.73
N VAL A 45 -14.51 0.33 -7.84
CA VAL A 45 -13.70 -0.44 -8.80
C VAL A 45 -12.39 -0.85 -8.14
N GLU A 46 -11.92 -2.06 -8.39
CA GLU A 46 -10.62 -2.51 -7.89
C GLU A 46 -9.47 -1.83 -8.62
N THR A 47 -8.44 -1.47 -7.86
CA THR A 47 -7.19 -0.97 -8.43
C THR A 47 -6.42 -2.12 -9.05
N THR A 48 -5.93 -1.91 -10.27
CA THR A 48 -5.04 -2.83 -10.97
C THR A 48 -3.76 -2.12 -11.40
N THR A 49 -2.86 -2.85 -12.03
CA THR A 49 -1.60 -2.34 -12.57
C THR A 49 -1.67 -2.34 -14.09
N LEU A 50 -1.31 -1.22 -14.70
CA LEU A 50 -1.21 -1.07 -16.15
C LEU A 50 0.13 -0.42 -16.47
N ASP A 51 1.05 -1.23 -17.02
CA ASP A 51 2.47 -0.90 -17.10
C ASP A 51 3.04 -0.50 -15.72
N GLU A 52 3.41 0.77 -15.55
CA GLU A 52 3.96 1.31 -14.29
C GLU A 52 2.93 2.13 -13.50
N TYR A 53 1.65 2.11 -13.91
CA TYR A 53 0.58 2.85 -13.26
C TYR A 53 -0.26 1.93 -12.38
N LEU A 54 -0.62 2.41 -11.20
CA LEU A 54 -1.81 1.94 -10.49
C LEU A 54 -3.02 2.63 -11.12
N VAL A 55 -4.04 1.88 -11.53
CA VAL A 55 -5.19 2.43 -12.26
C VAL A 55 -6.52 1.85 -11.81
N ARG A 56 -7.58 2.62 -12.00
CA ARG A 56 -8.97 2.12 -12.08
C ARG A 56 -9.58 2.55 -13.40
N TYR A 57 -10.28 1.62 -14.04
CA TYR A 57 -11.05 1.85 -15.25
C TYR A 57 -12.54 1.87 -14.94
N TYR A 58 -13.23 2.89 -15.43
CA TYR A 58 -14.64 3.15 -15.16
C TYR A 58 -15.49 2.89 -16.41
N PRO A 59 -16.08 1.70 -16.55
CA PRO A 59 -16.77 1.30 -17.78
C PRO A 59 -18.00 2.16 -18.13
N SER A 60 -18.70 2.77 -17.17
CA SER A 60 -19.86 3.62 -17.47
C SER A 60 -19.49 4.94 -18.12
N THR A 61 -18.29 5.44 -17.80
CA THR A 61 -17.81 6.77 -18.22
C THR A 61 -16.68 6.68 -19.25
N ASP A 62 -16.15 5.47 -19.50
CA ASP A 62 -15.02 5.21 -20.39
C ASP A 62 -13.81 6.09 -20.03
N THR A 63 -13.46 6.09 -18.74
CA THR A 63 -12.34 6.87 -18.20
C THR A 63 -11.43 5.98 -17.36
N TYR A 64 -10.19 6.44 -17.21
CA TYR A 64 -9.26 5.94 -16.22
C TYR A 64 -8.89 7.06 -15.26
N ILE A 65 -8.65 6.69 -14.01
CA ILE A 65 -7.77 7.40 -13.11
C ILE A 65 -6.55 6.52 -12.83
N GLY A 66 -5.39 7.13 -12.65
CA GLY A 66 -4.19 6.41 -12.28
C GLY A 66 -3.16 7.24 -11.54
N THR A 67 -2.25 6.56 -10.87
CA THR A 67 -1.09 7.13 -10.19
C THR A 67 0.18 6.46 -10.64
N LYS A 68 1.25 7.26 -10.72
CA LYS A 68 2.61 6.81 -11.00
C LYS A 68 3.59 7.85 -10.45
N ASP A 69 4.57 7.40 -9.67
CA ASP A 69 5.61 8.24 -9.05
C ASP A 69 5.02 9.46 -8.31
N GLY A 70 3.90 9.26 -7.59
CA GLY A 70 3.14 10.30 -6.88
C GLY A 70 2.35 11.27 -7.78
N GLY A 71 2.48 11.18 -9.10
CA GLY A 71 1.67 11.91 -10.07
C GLY A 71 0.28 11.31 -10.21
N VAL A 72 -0.72 12.16 -10.46
CA VAL A 72 -2.11 11.78 -10.72
C VAL A 72 -2.43 12.03 -12.19
N TYR A 73 -2.97 11.01 -12.83
CA TYR A 73 -3.30 11.01 -14.25
C TYR A 73 -4.75 10.60 -14.44
N VAL A 74 -5.39 11.21 -15.42
CA VAL A 74 -6.70 10.80 -15.91
C VAL A 74 -6.61 10.55 -17.40
N TYR A 75 -7.39 9.61 -17.91
CA TYR A 75 -7.45 9.31 -19.33
C TYR A 75 -8.89 9.11 -19.77
N GLY A 76 -9.23 9.63 -20.94
CA GLY A 76 -10.55 9.46 -21.55
C GLY A 76 -10.85 10.56 -22.55
N ASN A 77 -11.81 10.34 -23.44
CA ASN A 77 -12.20 11.32 -24.45
C ASN A 77 -12.63 12.66 -23.82
N VAL A 78 -13.30 12.59 -22.66
CA VAL A 78 -13.75 13.76 -21.90
C VAL A 78 -12.59 14.64 -21.39
N PHE A 79 -11.40 14.07 -21.23
CA PHE A 79 -10.17 14.79 -20.84
C PHE A 79 -9.28 15.16 -22.03
N GLY A 80 -9.68 14.82 -23.26
CA GLY A 80 -8.85 15.01 -24.45
C GLY A 80 -7.70 14.01 -24.56
N GLY A 81 -7.81 12.82 -23.96
CA GLY A 81 -6.75 11.82 -23.91
C GLY A 81 -6.10 11.74 -22.52
N LEU A 82 -4.79 11.45 -22.48
CA LEU A 82 -4.03 11.38 -21.23
C LEU A 82 -3.73 12.79 -20.71
N LEU A 83 -4.15 13.06 -19.47
CA LEU A 83 -3.92 14.33 -18.80
C LEU A 83 -3.29 14.07 -17.42
N LYS A 84 -2.17 14.76 -17.13
CA LYS A 84 -1.65 14.84 -15.76
C LYS A 84 -2.46 15.86 -14.98
N ALA A 85 -3.27 15.39 -14.04
CA ALA A 85 -4.17 16.23 -13.25
C ALA A 85 -3.45 16.94 -12.09
N GLY A 86 -2.36 16.37 -11.57
CA GLY A 86 -1.60 16.92 -10.45
C GLY A 86 -0.67 15.90 -9.80
N VAL A 87 -0.45 16.03 -8.50
CA VAL A 87 0.16 15.02 -7.62
C VAL A 87 -0.82 14.62 -6.51
N ILE A 88 -0.60 13.47 -5.86
CA ILE A 88 -1.54 12.93 -4.85
C ILE A 88 -1.84 13.96 -3.75
N THR A 89 -0.82 14.69 -3.29
CA THR A 89 -0.92 15.69 -2.22
C THR A 89 -1.70 16.94 -2.59
N ASP A 90 -2.03 17.14 -3.87
CA ASP A 90 -2.93 18.23 -4.28
C ASP A 90 -4.39 17.93 -3.92
N PHE A 91 -4.74 16.66 -3.71
CA PHE A 91 -6.12 16.18 -3.57
C PHE A 91 -6.41 15.58 -2.20
N ILE A 92 -5.44 14.86 -1.60
CA ILE A 92 -5.62 14.15 -0.34
C ILE A 92 -4.38 14.28 0.55
N GLU A 93 -4.57 14.14 1.87
CA GLU A 93 -3.49 13.89 2.80
C GLU A 93 -3.01 12.43 2.69
N LEU A 94 -1.70 12.22 2.71
CA LEU A 94 -1.11 10.88 2.65
C LEU A 94 -1.35 10.12 3.97
N GLU A 95 -1.62 8.83 3.85
CA GLU A 95 -1.66 7.90 4.97
C GLU A 95 -0.25 7.54 5.42
N ALA A 96 0.03 7.76 6.70
CA ALA A 96 1.22 7.26 7.36
C ALA A 96 1.13 5.74 7.55
N ASP A 97 2.27 5.04 7.56
CA ASP A 97 2.29 3.61 7.86
C ASP A 97 1.82 3.33 9.30
N SER A 98 1.41 2.08 9.56
CA SER A 98 0.98 1.63 10.89
C SER A 98 2.15 1.29 11.82
N ASP A 99 3.39 1.76 11.56
CA ASP A 99 4.58 1.30 12.30
C ASP A 99 4.49 1.65 13.80
N GLU A 100 4.08 2.87 14.13
CA GLU A 100 3.86 3.27 15.53
C GLU A 100 2.74 2.45 16.19
N LEU A 101 1.64 2.19 15.46
CA LEU A 101 0.55 1.35 15.94
C LEU A 101 1.03 -0.09 16.19
N LEU A 102 1.81 -0.66 15.28
CA LEU A 102 2.36 -2.02 15.40
C LEU A 102 3.27 -2.16 16.62
N ALA A 103 4.08 -1.15 16.92
CA ALA A 103 4.88 -1.12 18.14
C ALA A 103 4.00 -1.11 19.41
N GLN A 104 2.89 -0.37 19.39
CA GLN A 104 1.93 -0.34 20.49
C GLN A 104 1.20 -1.68 20.64
N LEU A 105 0.75 -2.30 19.55
CA LEU A 105 0.09 -3.61 19.57
C LEU A 105 1.04 -4.68 20.12
N PHE A 106 2.30 -4.66 19.69
CA PHE A 106 3.31 -5.58 20.17
C PHE A 106 3.60 -5.43 21.66
N ALA A 107 3.80 -4.19 22.14
CA ALA A 107 4.05 -3.89 23.54
C ALA A 107 2.88 -4.29 24.46
N ASN A 108 1.65 -4.25 23.94
CA ASN A 108 0.43 -4.55 24.67
C ASN A 108 -0.12 -5.97 24.44
N VAL A 109 0.58 -6.82 23.67
CA VAL A 109 0.16 -8.21 23.38
C VAL A 109 -1.23 -8.26 22.75
N GLN A 110 -1.47 -7.43 21.73
CA GLN A 110 -2.77 -7.30 21.05
C GLN A 110 -2.74 -7.92 19.64
N SER A 111 -3.85 -8.53 19.24
CA SER A 111 -4.05 -9.29 17.99
C SER A 111 -5.37 -8.89 17.31
N ASN A 112 -5.65 -9.41 16.12
CA ASN A 112 -6.87 -9.18 15.32
C ASN A 112 -7.06 -7.69 14.97
N VAL A 113 -5.99 -7.04 14.51
CA VAL A 113 -6.03 -5.62 14.10
C VAL A 113 -5.60 -5.50 12.65
N GLN A 114 -6.49 -4.98 11.81
CA GLN A 114 -6.16 -4.65 10.42
C GLN A 114 -5.19 -3.46 10.36
N VAL A 115 -4.09 -3.64 9.65
CA VAL A 115 -2.99 -2.67 9.55
C VAL A 115 -2.46 -2.63 8.12
N TYR A 116 -1.81 -1.52 7.77
CA TYR A 116 -1.00 -1.40 6.56
C TYR A 116 0.33 -0.73 6.86
N GLY A 117 1.33 -1.00 6.04
CA GLY A 117 2.61 -0.35 6.16
C GLY A 117 3.63 -0.90 5.18
N THR A 118 4.87 -0.53 5.40
CA THR A 118 6.01 -0.92 4.58
C THR A 118 7.13 -1.55 5.40
N GLY A 119 7.86 -2.47 4.78
CA GLY A 119 9.08 -3.01 5.36
C GLY A 119 9.99 -3.67 4.34
N ALA A 120 11.28 -3.69 4.67
CA ALA A 120 12.30 -4.30 3.84
C ALA A 120 12.42 -5.79 4.16
N VAL A 121 12.48 -6.64 3.13
CA VAL A 121 12.64 -8.09 3.29
C VAL A 121 14.02 -8.42 3.84
N ILE A 122 14.09 -8.98 5.05
CA ILE A 122 15.35 -9.37 5.69
C ILE A 122 15.60 -10.88 5.71
N SER A 123 14.58 -11.69 5.47
CA SER A 123 14.71 -13.15 5.38
C SER A 123 13.58 -13.76 4.54
N ILE A 124 13.93 -14.68 3.65
CA ILE A 124 12.97 -15.48 2.89
C ILE A 124 12.98 -16.89 3.47
N LEU A 125 11.81 -17.42 3.83
CA LEU A 125 11.66 -18.73 4.46
C LEU A 125 11.10 -19.74 3.44
N SER A 126 11.22 -21.04 3.74
CA SER A 126 10.48 -22.05 2.99
C SER A 126 8.98 -21.81 3.13
N ASP A 127 8.24 -21.98 2.03
CA ASP A 127 6.78 -21.97 2.04
C ASP A 127 6.26 -22.99 3.09
N ASP A 128 5.19 -22.63 3.79
CA ASP A 128 4.43 -23.60 4.58
C ASP A 128 3.44 -24.30 3.65
N LEU A 129 3.51 -25.63 3.63
CA LEU A 129 2.69 -26.48 2.76
C LEU A 129 1.70 -27.35 3.54
N ASN A 130 1.57 -27.14 4.85
CA ASN A 130 0.64 -27.89 5.69
C ASN A 130 -0.70 -27.15 5.80
N GLY A 131 -1.79 -27.79 5.40
CA GLY A 131 -3.09 -27.12 5.34
C GLY A 131 -3.11 -26.09 4.21
N SER A 132 -3.62 -24.88 4.48
CA SER A 132 -3.53 -23.77 3.54
C SER A 132 -2.07 -23.36 3.34
N ARG A 133 -1.66 -23.25 2.08
CA ARG A 133 -0.26 -22.99 1.70
C ARG A 133 0.06 -21.52 1.88
N HIS A 134 1.22 -21.22 2.46
CA HIS A 134 1.66 -19.84 2.68
C HIS A 134 3.10 -19.62 2.20
N GLN A 135 3.32 -18.57 1.42
CA GLN A 135 4.64 -18.00 1.26
C GLN A 135 5.00 -17.23 2.54
N ARG A 136 6.23 -17.42 3.02
CA ARG A 136 6.68 -16.85 4.28
C ARG A 136 7.99 -16.10 4.13
N PHE A 137 8.03 -14.89 4.66
CA PHE A 137 9.24 -14.07 4.71
C PHE A 137 9.13 -13.06 5.86
N ILE A 138 10.26 -12.53 6.29
CA ILE A 138 10.34 -11.56 7.38
C ILE A 138 10.69 -10.21 6.80
N ILE A 139 9.94 -9.20 7.19
CA ILE A 139 10.24 -7.79 6.90
C ILE A 139 10.70 -7.06 8.16
N GLU A 140 11.55 -6.06 7.99
CA GLU A 140 11.92 -5.08 9.03
C GLU A 140 11.26 -3.74 8.73
N LEU A 141 10.51 -3.23 9.71
CA LEU A 141 9.87 -1.91 9.66
C LEU A 141 10.89 -0.80 9.98
N LYS A 142 10.51 0.48 9.78
CA LYS A 142 11.38 1.62 10.14
C LYS A 142 11.74 1.61 11.63
N SER A 143 10.81 1.22 12.49
CA SER A 143 10.97 1.07 13.94
C SER A 143 11.95 -0.03 14.36
N LYS A 144 12.41 -0.86 13.43
CA LYS A 144 13.20 -2.09 13.66
C LYS A 144 12.41 -3.26 14.24
N GLN A 145 11.09 -3.12 14.41
CA GLN A 145 10.25 -4.28 14.62
C GLN A 145 10.26 -5.17 13.38
N THR A 146 10.30 -6.48 13.59
CA THR A 146 10.22 -7.47 12.53
C THR A 146 8.85 -8.10 12.49
N LEU A 147 8.32 -8.32 11.29
CA LEU A 147 7.05 -9.01 11.08
C LEU A 147 7.25 -10.23 10.18
N LEU A 148 6.63 -11.34 10.53
CA LEU A 148 6.46 -12.47 9.61
C LEU A 148 5.29 -12.16 8.68
N ILE A 149 5.52 -12.13 7.37
CA ILE A 149 4.43 -12.16 6.39
C ILE A 149 4.07 -13.62 6.13
N ALA A 150 2.79 -13.97 6.33
CA ALA A 150 2.21 -15.27 5.98
C ALA A 150 1.17 -15.05 4.87
N HIS A 151 1.63 -15.09 3.63
CA HIS A 151 0.81 -14.81 2.45
C HIS A 151 0.22 -16.10 1.89
N ASN A 152 -1.11 -16.22 1.90
CA ASN A 152 -1.81 -17.43 1.47
C ASN A 152 -1.76 -17.59 -0.05
N ILE A 153 -0.97 -18.55 -0.53
CA ILE A 153 -0.74 -18.81 -1.96
C ILE A 153 -1.73 -19.80 -2.57
N ASP A 154 -2.77 -20.20 -1.82
CA ASP A 154 -3.95 -20.85 -2.39
C ASP A 154 -4.97 -19.82 -2.91
N LEU A 155 -4.96 -18.61 -2.32
CA LEU A 155 -5.94 -17.55 -2.62
C LEU A 155 -5.35 -16.45 -3.50
N ALA A 156 -4.06 -16.12 -3.31
CA ALA A 156 -3.34 -15.15 -4.10
C ALA A 156 -2.10 -15.77 -4.76
N SER A 157 -1.53 -15.10 -5.76
CA SER A 157 -0.31 -15.59 -6.42
C SER A 157 0.91 -15.44 -5.51
N ARG A 158 1.82 -16.42 -5.57
CA ARG A 158 3.13 -16.32 -4.91
C ARG A 158 3.98 -15.21 -5.53
N ILE A 159 4.77 -14.51 -4.71
CA ILE A 159 5.78 -13.55 -5.18
C ILE A 159 7.05 -14.33 -5.58
N ASP A 160 7.14 -14.75 -6.83
CA ASP A 160 8.26 -15.56 -7.32
C ASP A 160 9.57 -14.77 -7.49
N THR A 161 9.48 -13.44 -7.65
CA THR A 161 10.60 -12.53 -7.83
C THR A 161 11.13 -11.94 -6.53
N LEU A 162 10.59 -12.34 -5.36
CA LEU A 162 10.94 -11.80 -4.06
C LEU A 162 12.43 -12.02 -3.74
N ALA A 163 13.12 -10.94 -3.38
CA ALA A 163 14.52 -10.93 -3.00
C ALA A 163 14.77 -10.22 -1.66
N LEU A 164 15.95 -10.45 -1.07
CA LEU A 164 16.38 -9.71 0.12
C LEU A 164 16.55 -8.22 -0.21
N ASN A 165 16.17 -7.37 0.74
CA ASN A 165 16.12 -5.91 0.68
C ASN A 165 15.04 -5.33 -0.25
N ASP A 166 14.19 -6.17 -0.86
CA ASP A 166 13.00 -5.67 -1.53
C ASP A 166 12.10 -4.96 -0.53
N GLN A 167 11.44 -3.89 -0.98
CA GLN A 167 10.40 -3.23 -0.20
C GLN A 167 9.05 -3.88 -0.47
N ILE A 168 8.31 -4.13 0.60
CA ILE A 168 6.95 -4.65 0.57
C ILE A 168 6.04 -3.62 1.22
N GLU A 169 5.00 -3.21 0.50
CA GLU A 169 3.82 -2.58 1.11
C GLU A 169 2.79 -3.67 1.35
N PHE A 170 2.14 -3.67 2.51
CA PHE A 170 1.17 -4.67 2.90
C PHE A 170 -0.10 -4.03 3.45
N PHE A 171 -1.21 -4.72 3.28
CA PHE A 171 -2.44 -4.52 4.02
C PHE A 171 -2.97 -5.88 4.45
N GLY A 172 -3.13 -6.07 5.75
CA GLY A 172 -3.53 -7.36 6.31
C GLY A 172 -3.82 -7.25 7.80
N GLU A 173 -4.14 -8.37 8.42
CA GLU A 173 -4.40 -8.44 9.86
C GLU A 173 -3.12 -8.80 10.62
N TYR A 174 -2.89 -8.10 11.73
CA TYR A 174 -1.80 -8.33 12.66
C TYR A 174 -2.17 -9.34 13.75
N GLU A 175 -1.31 -10.34 13.92
CA GLU A 175 -1.37 -11.32 15.01
C GLU A 175 -0.08 -11.28 15.84
N TRP A 176 -0.24 -11.18 17.16
CA TRP A 176 0.89 -11.11 18.08
C TRP A 176 1.65 -12.45 18.19
N ASN A 177 2.98 -12.36 18.27
CA ASN A 177 3.84 -13.43 18.77
C ASN A 177 5.07 -12.82 19.46
N ASP A 178 5.87 -13.63 20.15
CA ASP A 178 7.07 -13.17 20.86
C ASP A 178 8.25 -12.75 19.95
N LYS A 179 8.06 -12.79 18.62
CA LYS A 179 9.04 -12.43 17.58
C LYS A 179 8.67 -11.18 16.79
N GLY A 180 7.71 -10.39 17.28
CA GLY A 180 7.28 -9.12 16.68
C GLY A 180 5.91 -9.17 16.02
N GLY A 181 5.40 -10.36 15.71
CA GLY A 181 4.06 -10.60 15.15
C GLY A 181 4.05 -11.14 13.73
N VAL A 182 2.86 -11.44 13.24
CA VAL A 182 2.56 -11.98 11.92
C VAL A 182 1.57 -11.06 11.22
N ILE A 183 1.76 -10.83 9.93
CA ILE A 183 0.72 -10.30 9.05
C ILE A 183 0.19 -11.46 8.21
N HIS A 184 -1.12 -11.68 8.30
CA HIS A 184 -1.88 -12.61 7.46
C HIS A 184 -3.08 -11.89 6.84
N TRP A 185 -4.01 -12.61 6.20
CA TRP A 185 -5.12 -12.00 5.44
C TRP A 185 -4.66 -10.97 4.40
N THR A 186 -3.53 -11.24 3.73
CA THR A 186 -2.97 -10.39 2.66
C THR A 186 -3.53 -10.79 1.29
N HIS A 187 -4.83 -11.07 1.22
CA HIS A 187 -5.55 -11.47 0.03
C HIS A 187 -7.02 -11.05 0.10
N HIS A 188 -7.72 -11.13 -1.03
CA HIS A 188 -9.17 -10.99 -1.06
C HIS A 188 -9.83 -12.13 -0.28
N ASP A 189 -10.84 -11.82 0.51
CA ASP A 189 -11.67 -12.83 1.16
C ASP A 189 -12.81 -13.26 0.22
N PRO A 190 -12.81 -14.49 -0.32
CA PRO A 190 -13.85 -14.95 -1.24
C PRO A 190 -15.26 -15.00 -0.61
N GLU A 191 -15.33 -15.09 0.72
CA GLU A 191 -16.60 -15.16 1.46
C GLU A 191 -17.11 -13.78 1.91
N ALA A 192 -16.28 -12.73 1.77
CA ALA A 192 -16.58 -11.36 2.19
C ALA A 192 -17.05 -11.23 3.66
N ILE A 193 -16.48 -12.06 4.54
CA ILE A 193 -16.71 -12.03 5.99
C ILE A 193 -15.56 -11.37 6.75
N HIS A 194 -14.39 -11.23 6.12
CA HIS A 194 -13.20 -10.55 6.61
C HIS A 194 -12.84 -9.36 5.71
N VAL A 195 -12.09 -8.40 6.24
CA VAL A 195 -11.51 -7.30 5.45
C VAL A 195 -10.49 -7.88 4.47
N ASN A 196 -10.61 -7.55 3.19
CA ASN A 196 -9.61 -7.92 2.17
C ASN A 196 -8.24 -7.34 2.52
N GLY A 197 -7.19 -8.03 2.10
CA GLY A 197 -5.83 -7.52 2.15
C GLY A 197 -5.06 -7.78 0.87
N TRP A 198 -3.79 -7.39 0.87
CA TRP A 198 -2.93 -7.50 -0.30
C TRP A 198 -1.46 -7.33 0.10
N LEU A 199 -0.57 -7.78 -0.78
CA LEU A 199 0.82 -7.34 -0.83
C LEU A 199 1.06 -6.54 -2.12
N PHE A 200 1.90 -5.53 -2.04
CA PHE A 200 2.35 -4.76 -3.19
C PHE A 200 3.88 -4.80 -3.27
N HIS A 201 4.38 -5.27 -4.42
CA HIS A 201 5.81 -5.48 -4.67
C HIS A 201 6.09 -5.21 -6.15
N ASN A 202 7.11 -4.39 -6.44
CA ASN A 202 7.57 -4.09 -7.80
C ASN A 202 6.43 -3.77 -8.78
N ASN A 203 5.50 -2.90 -8.38
CA ASN A 203 4.34 -2.48 -9.16
C ASN A 203 3.35 -3.61 -9.49
N LEU A 204 3.33 -4.68 -8.70
CA LEU A 204 2.35 -5.76 -8.79
C LEU A 204 1.59 -5.89 -7.48
N ILE A 205 0.28 -6.08 -7.59
CA ILE A 205 -0.62 -6.33 -6.46
C ILE A 205 -0.87 -7.84 -6.38
N TYR A 206 -0.67 -8.41 -5.19
CA TYR A 206 -0.92 -9.81 -4.88
C TYR A 206 -2.07 -9.87 -3.89
N GLN A 207 -3.22 -10.39 -4.32
CA GLN A 207 -4.45 -10.51 -3.54
C GLN A 207 -5.38 -11.57 -4.10
#